data_AF-M4NBF3-F1
#
_entry.id   AF-M4NBF3-F1
#
_cell.length_a   1.000
_cell.length_b   1.000
_cell.length_c   1.000
_cell.angle_alpha   90.00
_cell.angle_beta   90.00
_cell.angle_gamma   90.00
#
_symmetry.space_group_name_H-M   'P 1'
#
loop_
_entity.id
_entity.type
_entity.pdbx_description
1 polymer ?
#
loop_
_entity_poly.entity_id
_entity_poly.type
_entity_poly.pdbx_seq_one_letter_code
_entity_poly.pdbx_strand_id
1 'polypeptide(L)'
;MNKHRHKTVFNRTRGILMAVAETAIGQGKSPGERSGGETGGGDGSLKTRSGCRLHLGTLTFSLLLGFGSALIVPAAAADIQADKSAPKSQQPVILQTGNGLPQVNIQTPTAHGVSVNQYRRFDVDTRGTILNNSHKSVSTRQAGWIQGNPFLALGEARVIVNQINSSDPSRLNGYIEIAGRRAEVVMANPAGIRVDGGGFINSAGATLTTGRPILADGRFDGLDIGSGRIEIGAQGLDGRDADYTRILSRAAKIDGGIWGQDVQVIAAGGQTYAAGSLKDAAAPRAPSSSVPVFAIDTGALGGMYAGKITLIAADNGSGIRNAGKIYAGAGGVTLRADGTLANSGTVAAQDGGALRLNAGQTDNSGTLYAHGQSSIDSTSSGS
;
A
#
# COMPACT_ATOMS: atom_id res chain seq x y z
N MET A 1 4.81 -58.49 -54.01
CA MET A 1 6.12 -58.07 -54.56
C MET A 1 5.91 -56.79 -55.37
N ASN A 2 6.17 -55.61 -54.78
CA ASN A 2 5.92 -54.31 -55.44
C ASN A 2 7.26 -53.75 -55.94
N LYS A 3 7.49 -53.82 -57.26
CA LYS A 3 8.82 -53.76 -57.91
C LYS A 3 9.47 -52.37 -58.03
N HIS A 4 8.87 -51.29 -57.50
CA HIS A 4 9.36 -49.91 -57.75
C HIS A 4 9.28 -48.93 -56.55
N ARG A 5 9.40 -49.40 -55.30
CA ARG A 5 9.55 -48.49 -54.15
C ARG A 5 10.98 -48.56 -53.59
N HIS A 6 11.71 -47.45 -53.67
CA HIS A 6 13.05 -47.32 -53.09
C HIS A 6 13.00 -46.46 -51.84
N LYS A 7 13.73 -46.87 -50.79
CA LYS A 7 13.95 -46.06 -49.59
C LYS A 7 14.90 -44.92 -49.94
N THR A 8 14.60 -43.70 -49.52
CA THR A 8 15.49 -42.55 -49.74
C THR A 8 16.07 -42.04 -48.43
N VAL A 9 17.37 -41.75 -48.39
CA VAL A 9 18.06 -41.14 -47.24
C VAL A 9 18.80 -39.88 -47.70
N PHE A 10 18.79 -38.84 -46.88
CA PHE A 10 19.45 -37.57 -47.18
C PHE A 10 20.97 -37.70 -47.03
N ASN A 11 21.72 -37.41 -48.10
CA ASN A 11 23.18 -37.42 -48.07
C ASN A 11 23.71 -36.01 -47.76
N ARG A 12 24.27 -35.83 -46.56
CA ARG A 12 24.78 -34.53 -46.09
C ARG A 12 25.93 -33.95 -46.91
N THR A 13 26.76 -34.79 -47.52
CA THR A 13 27.91 -34.36 -48.32
C THR A 13 27.48 -33.85 -49.70
N ARG A 14 26.36 -34.38 -50.23
CA ARG A 14 25.83 -34.00 -51.55
C ARG A 14 24.60 -33.08 -51.50
N GLY A 15 24.02 -32.86 -50.33
CA GLY A 15 22.87 -31.97 -50.13
C GLY A 15 21.56 -32.44 -50.77
N ILE A 16 21.45 -33.72 -51.17
CA ILE A 16 20.29 -34.28 -51.87
C ILE A 16 19.82 -35.61 -51.28
N LEU A 17 18.54 -35.96 -51.51
CA LEU A 17 17.98 -37.27 -51.18
C LEU A 17 18.42 -38.32 -52.22
N MET A 18 18.91 -39.46 -51.76
CA MET A 18 19.32 -40.56 -52.66
C MET A 18 18.61 -41.87 -52.31
N ALA A 19 18.28 -42.66 -53.33
CA ALA A 19 17.74 -44.01 -53.16
C ALA A 19 18.80 -44.95 -52.59
N VAL A 20 18.41 -45.75 -51.59
CA VAL A 20 19.27 -46.70 -50.87
C VAL A 20 18.58 -48.05 -50.72
N ALA A 21 19.37 -49.09 -50.44
CA ALA A 21 18.85 -50.40 -50.05
C ALA A 21 18.02 -50.28 -48.76
N GLU A 22 16.99 -51.12 -48.64
CA GLU A 22 16.04 -51.09 -47.53
C GLU A 22 16.67 -51.23 -46.13
N THR A 23 17.84 -51.88 -46.07
CA THR A 23 18.61 -52.14 -44.85
C THR A 23 19.44 -50.95 -44.34
N ALA A 24 19.49 -49.82 -45.05
CA ALA A 24 20.26 -48.66 -44.60
C ALA A 24 19.59 -47.94 -43.40
N ILE A 25 20.35 -47.64 -42.34
CA ILE A 25 19.85 -46.96 -41.12
C ILE A 25 20.34 -45.50 -41.13
N GLY A 26 19.43 -44.54 -41.02
CA GLY A 26 19.77 -43.11 -40.92
C GLY A 26 20.25 -42.75 -39.51
N GLN A 27 21.34 -41.99 -39.39
CA GLN A 27 21.76 -41.45 -38.10
C GLN A 27 21.01 -40.14 -37.77
N GLY A 28 19.95 -40.27 -36.98
CA GLY A 28 19.27 -39.15 -36.31
C GLY A 28 18.94 -39.57 -34.88
N LYS A 29 19.47 -38.84 -33.90
CA LYS A 29 19.29 -39.16 -32.47
C LYS A 29 17.87 -38.78 -32.03
N SER A 30 17.11 -39.76 -31.57
CA SER A 30 16.10 -39.62 -30.52
C SER A 30 16.02 -40.94 -29.75
N PRO A 31 16.32 -40.93 -28.45
CA PRO A 31 15.62 -41.79 -27.49
C PRO A 31 15.17 -40.95 -26.27
N GLY A 32 13.96 -41.10 -25.74
CA GLY A 32 13.47 -42.35 -25.17
C GLY A 32 14.03 -42.49 -23.76
N GLU A 33 13.23 -42.18 -22.74
CA GLU A 33 13.56 -42.27 -21.32
C GLU A 33 13.92 -43.70 -20.89
N ARG A 34 14.98 -43.87 -20.07
CA ARG A 34 14.89 -44.30 -18.66
C ARG A 34 16.28 -44.57 -18.05
N SER A 35 16.50 -43.89 -16.93
CA SER A 35 17.07 -44.39 -15.66
C SER A 35 18.44 -45.08 -15.64
N GLY A 36 19.39 -44.45 -14.93
CA GLY A 36 20.41 -45.17 -14.16
C GLY A 36 21.75 -44.45 -13.99
N GLY A 37 22.04 -44.04 -12.75
CA GLY A 37 23.37 -44.25 -12.15
C GLY A 37 24.45 -43.18 -12.39
N GLU A 38 24.68 -42.41 -11.34
CA GLU A 38 25.87 -41.66 -10.94
C GLU A 38 27.22 -42.00 -11.60
N THR A 39 28.01 -40.98 -11.96
CA THR A 39 29.27 -40.62 -11.25
C THR A 39 30.02 -39.50 -11.97
N GLY A 40 30.47 -38.50 -11.19
CA GLY A 40 31.78 -37.87 -11.35
C GLY A 40 31.97 -36.71 -12.34
N GLY A 41 31.99 -35.50 -11.78
CA GLY A 41 33.14 -34.59 -11.96
C GLY A 41 33.09 -33.51 -13.05
N GLY A 42 33.08 -32.25 -12.60
CA GLY A 42 34.00 -31.24 -13.16
C GLY A 42 33.43 -30.18 -14.11
N ASP A 43 33.26 -28.99 -13.55
CA ASP A 43 33.60 -27.68 -14.11
C ASP A 43 32.58 -26.89 -15.00
N GLY A 44 31.87 -25.98 -14.34
CA GLY A 44 32.05 -24.55 -14.61
C GLY A 44 31.60 -23.94 -15.95
N SER A 45 30.29 -23.80 -16.19
CA SER A 45 29.76 -22.63 -16.93
C SER A 45 28.23 -22.50 -16.78
N LEU A 46 27.78 -21.55 -15.94
CA LEU A 46 26.37 -21.16 -15.84
C LEU A 46 25.95 -20.39 -17.09
N LYS A 47 25.39 -21.10 -18.08
CA LYS A 47 24.60 -20.47 -19.15
C LYS A 47 23.16 -20.28 -18.67
N THR A 48 22.78 -19.02 -18.52
CA THR A 48 21.41 -18.52 -18.35
C THR A 48 20.45 -19.19 -19.34
N ARG A 49 19.52 -20.02 -18.84
CA ARG A 49 18.41 -20.52 -19.65
C ARG A 49 17.44 -19.37 -19.93
N SER A 50 17.44 -18.95 -21.19
CA SER A 50 16.48 -18.06 -21.81
C SER A 50 15.04 -18.57 -21.60
N GLY A 51 14.11 -17.63 -21.40
CA GLY A 51 12.80 -17.84 -20.80
C GLY A 51 11.89 -18.87 -21.47
N CYS A 52 11.11 -19.55 -20.63
CA CYS A 52 9.99 -20.38 -21.06
C CYS A 52 8.89 -19.49 -21.64
N ARG A 53 8.82 -19.37 -22.98
CA ARG A 53 7.67 -18.77 -23.64
C ARG A 53 6.55 -19.82 -23.70
N LEU A 54 5.62 -19.79 -22.74
CA LEU A 54 4.37 -20.54 -22.86
C LEU A 54 3.52 -19.88 -23.96
N HIS A 55 3.47 -20.50 -25.14
CA HIS A 55 2.44 -20.19 -26.13
C HIS A 55 1.20 -21.02 -25.81
N LEU A 56 0.26 -20.43 -25.06
CA LEU A 56 -1.07 -21.01 -24.89
C LEU A 56 -1.89 -20.66 -26.14
N GLY A 57 -2.36 -21.66 -26.87
CA GLY A 57 -3.19 -21.44 -28.05
C GLY A 57 -4.51 -20.74 -27.69
N THR A 58 -5.02 -19.90 -28.58
CA THR A 58 -6.33 -19.22 -28.43
C THR A 58 -7.48 -20.20 -28.12
N LEU A 59 -7.39 -21.44 -28.64
CA LEU A 59 -8.35 -22.51 -28.36
C LEU A 59 -8.29 -22.99 -26.89
N THR A 60 -7.09 -23.18 -26.35
CA THR A 60 -6.89 -23.62 -24.95
C THR A 60 -7.31 -22.56 -23.93
N PHE A 61 -7.09 -21.28 -24.23
CA PHE A 61 -7.58 -20.18 -23.39
C PHE A 61 -9.12 -20.07 -23.42
N SER A 62 -9.74 -20.27 -24.59
CA SER A 62 -11.21 -20.28 -24.72
C SER A 62 -11.84 -21.47 -23.98
N LEU A 63 -11.18 -22.65 -23.98
CA LEU A 63 -11.62 -23.80 -23.21
C LEU A 63 -11.52 -23.55 -21.69
N LEU A 64 -10.44 -22.91 -21.21
CA LEU A 64 -10.27 -22.57 -19.79
C LEU A 64 -11.30 -21.54 -19.30
N LEU A 65 -11.71 -20.60 -20.15
CA LEU A 65 -12.83 -19.70 -19.89
C LEU A 65 -14.18 -20.45 -19.84
N GLY A 66 -14.40 -21.37 -20.79
CA GLY A 66 -15.64 -22.17 -20.86
C GLY A 66 -15.82 -23.17 -19.71
N PHE A 67 -14.73 -23.67 -19.13
CA PHE A 67 -14.73 -24.55 -17.95
C PHE A 67 -14.56 -23.81 -16.61
N GLY A 68 -14.65 -22.47 -16.59
CA GLY A 68 -14.59 -21.66 -15.37
C GLY A 68 -13.25 -21.71 -14.63
N SER A 69 -12.18 -22.18 -15.27
CA SER A 69 -10.84 -22.38 -14.68
C SER A 69 -9.94 -21.15 -14.86
N ALA A 70 -10.37 -20.17 -15.65
CA ALA A 70 -9.72 -18.87 -15.77
C ALA A 70 -10.36 -17.86 -14.80
N LEU A 71 -9.64 -17.53 -13.72
CA LEU A 71 -9.98 -16.38 -12.88
C LEU A 71 -9.73 -15.10 -13.67
N ILE A 72 -10.80 -14.48 -14.19
CA ILE A 72 -10.74 -13.08 -14.61
C ILE A 72 -10.71 -12.25 -13.33
N VAL A 73 -9.52 -11.82 -12.91
CA VAL A 73 -9.40 -10.82 -11.84
C VAL A 73 -9.69 -9.47 -12.49
N PRO A 74 -10.80 -8.79 -12.18
CA PRO A 74 -11.04 -7.46 -12.70
C PRO A 74 -9.91 -6.53 -12.25
N ALA A 75 -9.24 -5.89 -13.21
CA ALA A 75 -8.33 -4.80 -12.89
C ALA A 75 -9.15 -3.67 -12.25
N ALA A 76 -8.81 -3.28 -11.02
CA ALA A 76 -9.40 -2.11 -10.39
C ALA A 76 -8.92 -0.87 -11.16
N ALA A 77 -9.79 -0.31 -12.00
CA ALA A 77 -9.53 0.97 -12.66
C ALA A 77 -9.64 2.11 -11.64
N ALA A 78 -8.85 3.17 -11.83
CA ALA A 78 -9.00 4.37 -11.01
C ALA A 78 -10.40 4.96 -11.23
N ASP A 79 -11.04 5.37 -10.14
CA ASP A 79 -12.36 5.97 -10.17
C ASP A 79 -12.42 7.10 -9.14
N ILE A 80 -12.36 8.34 -9.63
CA ILE A 80 -12.38 9.55 -8.80
C ILE A 80 -13.57 10.38 -9.27
N GLN A 81 -14.48 10.66 -8.33
CA GLN A 81 -15.73 11.35 -8.60
C GLN A 81 -15.97 12.42 -7.54
N ALA A 82 -16.05 13.68 -7.97
CA ALA A 82 -16.37 14.80 -7.09
C ALA A 82 -17.78 14.66 -6.50
N ASP A 83 -17.96 15.10 -5.25
CA ASP A 83 -19.27 15.13 -4.62
C ASP A 83 -20.08 16.32 -5.08
N LYS A 84 -20.97 16.09 -6.05
CA LYS A 84 -21.86 17.13 -6.59
C LYS A 84 -22.83 17.71 -5.55
N SER A 85 -23.03 17.04 -4.40
CA SER A 85 -23.85 17.55 -3.30
C SER A 85 -23.10 18.44 -2.31
N ALA A 86 -21.76 18.49 -2.36
CA ALA A 86 -20.95 19.39 -1.54
C ALA A 86 -21.07 20.86 -2.01
N PRO A 87 -20.66 21.86 -1.20
CA PRO A 87 -20.55 23.25 -1.66
C PRO A 87 -19.69 23.36 -2.91
N LYS A 88 -20.05 24.26 -3.86
CA LYS A 88 -19.34 24.41 -5.14
C LYS A 88 -17.85 24.68 -4.99
N SER A 89 -17.47 25.45 -3.96
CA SER A 89 -16.07 25.73 -3.60
C SER A 89 -15.29 24.50 -3.13
N GLN A 90 -15.94 23.35 -2.91
CA GLN A 90 -15.34 22.11 -2.44
C GLN A 90 -15.54 20.95 -3.44
N GLN A 91 -16.06 21.23 -4.63
CA GLN A 91 -16.21 20.26 -5.72
C GLN A 91 -14.99 20.33 -6.64
N PRO A 92 -13.97 19.47 -6.47
CA PRO A 92 -12.78 19.52 -7.32
C PRO A 92 -13.11 19.19 -8.78
N VAL A 93 -12.29 19.69 -9.69
CA VAL A 93 -12.39 19.34 -11.12
C VAL A 93 -11.44 18.19 -11.41
N ILE A 94 -11.98 17.09 -11.92
CA ILE A 94 -11.22 15.89 -12.28
C ILE A 94 -11.04 15.87 -13.80
N LEU A 95 -9.79 15.80 -14.23
CA LEU A 95 -9.34 15.79 -15.61
C LEU A 95 -8.50 14.53 -15.86
N GLN A 96 -8.05 14.35 -17.10
CA GLN A 96 -7.06 13.35 -17.46
C GLN A 96 -5.78 14.07 -17.91
N THR A 97 -4.63 13.57 -17.45
CA THR A 97 -3.31 14.03 -17.92
C THR A 97 -3.03 13.54 -19.34
N GLY A 98 -1.97 14.05 -19.97
CA GLY A 98 -1.58 13.63 -21.33
C GLY A 98 -1.24 12.13 -21.45
N ASN A 99 -0.82 11.48 -20.34
CA ASN A 99 -0.59 10.04 -20.28
C ASN A 99 -1.76 9.25 -19.64
N GLY A 100 -2.92 9.89 -19.45
CA GLY A 100 -4.16 9.23 -19.03
C GLY A 100 -4.22 8.84 -17.55
N LEU A 101 -3.55 9.58 -16.67
CA LEU A 101 -3.78 9.53 -15.23
C LEU A 101 -4.90 10.50 -14.84
N PRO A 102 -5.73 10.16 -13.83
CA PRO A 102 -6.61 11.14 -13.21
C PRO A 102 -5.79 12.32 -12.64
N GLN A 103 -6.22 13.53 -12.97
CA GLN A 103 -5.71 14.76 -12.39
C GLN A 103 -6.83 15.48 -11.66
N VAL A 104 -6.64 15.71 -10.36
CA VAL A 104 -7.53 16.53 -9.55
C VAL A 104 -6.99 17.94 -9.50
N ASN A 105 -7.68 18.88 -10.15
CA ASN A 105 -7.50 20.29 -9.85
C ASN A 105 -8.20 20.57 -8.52
N ILE A 106 -7.39 20.70 -7.47
CA ILE A 106 -7.90 20.99 -6.13
C ILE A 106 -8.54 22.38 -6.09
N GLN A 107 -9.44 22.58 -5.13
CA GLN A 107 -10.16 23.83 -4.97
C GLN A 107 -9.31 24.94 -4.35
N THR A 108 -9.75 26.19 -4.52
CA THR A 108 -9.10 27.38 -3.94
C THR A 108 -8.90 27.21 -2.44
N PRO A 109 -7.67 27.37 -1.92
CA PRO A 109 -7.40 27.27 -0.49
C PRO A 109 -8.07 28.40 0.30
N THR A 110 -8.37 28.14 1.57
CA THR A 110 -8.75 29.18 2.54
C THR A 110 -7.58 30.14 2.80
N ALA A 111 -7.84 31.23 3.55
CA ALA A 111 -6.78 32.14 4.01
C ALA A 111 -5.71 31.44 4.87
N HIS A 112 -6.04 30.29 5.47
CA HIS A 112 -5.11 29.44 6.22
C HIS A 112 -4.37 28.42 5.33
N GLY A 113 -4.56 28.45 4.02
CA GLY A 113 -3.92 27.56 3.06
C GLY A 113 -4.51 26.15 3.02
N VAL A 114 -5.77 25.96 3.42
CA VAL A 114 -6.43 24.65 3.40
C VAL A 114 -7.32 24.54 2.15
N SER A 115 -7.04 23.58 1.27
CA SER A 115 -7.92 23.24 0.15
C SER A 115 -8.77 22.04 0.55
N VAL A 116 -10.10 22.19 0.53
CA VAL A 116 -11.06 21.13 0.89
C VAL A 116 -11.73 20.63 -0.38
N ASN A 117 -11.62 19.33 -0.61
CA ASN A 117 -12.06 18.66 -1.83
C ASN A 117 -12.94 17.48 -1.42
N GLN A 118 -14.22 17.49 -1.82
CA GLN A 118 -15.18 16.47 -1.47
C GLN A 118 -15.49 15.55 -2.65
N TYR A 119 -15.58 14.25 -2.37
CA TYR A 119 -15.73 13.19 -3.37
C TYR A 119 -16.85 12.22 -2.98
N ARG A 120 -17.54 11.65 -3.97
CA ARG A 120 -18.32 10.42 -3.76
C ARG A 120 -17.47 9.18 -3.89
N ARG A 121 -16.33 9.27 -4.58
CA ARG A 121 -15.38 8.18 -4.71
C ARG A 121 -13.98 8.73 -4.97
N PHE A 122 -13.00 8.10 -4.36
CA PHE A 122 -11.59 8.37 -4.61
C PHE A 122 -10.83 7.05 -4.52
N ASP A 123 -10.76 6.36 -5.65
CA ASP A 123 -9.97 5.15 -5.84
C ASP A 123 -8.82 5.41 -6.80
N VAL A 124 -7.62 4.96 -6.42
CA VAL A 124 -6.38 5.11 -7.18
C VAL A 124 -5.94 3.74 -7.65
N ASP A 125 -5.80 3.57 -8.96
CA ASP A 125 -5.21 2.35 -9.52
C ASP A 125 -3.69 2.35 -9.39
N THR A 126 -3.06 1.28 -9.85
CA THR A 126 -1.60 1.09 -9.76
C THR A 126 -0.78 2.11 -10.56
N ARG A 127 -1.40 2.87 -11.48
CA ARG A 127 -0.70 3.91 -12.25
C ARG A 127 -0.64 5.24 -11.51
N GLY A 128 -1.47 5.42 -10.48
CA GLY A 128 -1.47 6.60 -9.62
C GLY A 128 -2.41 7.73 -10.07
N THR A 129 -2.35 8.85 -9.35
CA THR A 129 -3.15 10.05 -9.60
C THR A 129 -2.35 11.32 -9.27
N ILE A 130 -2.75 12.44 -9.86
CA ILE A 130 -2.18 13.76 -9.59
C ILE A 130 -3.16 14.61 -8.78
N LEU A 131 -2.68 15.27 -7.73
CA LEU A 131 -3.32 16.41 -7.07
C LEU A 131 -2.60 17.68 -7.55
N ASN A 132 -3.26 18.50 -8.36
CA ASN A 132 -2.66 19.68 -8.97
C ASN A 132 -2.68 20.88 -8.02
N ASN A 133 -1.59 21.06 -7.27
CA ASN A 133 -1.34 22.16 -6.35
C ASN A 133 -0.36 23.20 -6.95
N SER A 134 -0.47 23.47 -8.26
CA SER A 134 0.35 24.44 -8.96
C SER A 134 -0.51 25.48 -9.66
N HIS A 135 -0.25 26.78 -9.48
CA HIS A 135 -0.92 27.83 -10.26
C HIS A 135 -0.26 28.06 -11.65
N LYS A 136 0.88 27.41 -11.92
CA LYS A 136 1.60 27.45 -13.19
C LYS A 136 1.78 26.04 -13.75
N SER A 137 2.01 25.93 -15.05
CA SER A 137 2.38 24.64 -15.66
C SER A 137 3.65 24.08 -15.02
N VAL A 138 3.66 22.78 -14.74
CA VAL A 138 4.72 22.12 -13.97
C VAL A 138 4.92 20.69 -14.48
N SER A 139 6.15 20.20 -14.38
CA SER A 139 6.46 18.80 -14.66
C SER A 139 6.24 17.95 -13.40
N THR A 140 5.62 16.78 -13.59
CA THR A 140 5.33 15.78 -12.55
C THR A 140 6.13 14.51 -12.81
N ARG A 141 6.36 13.71 -11.78
CA ARG A 141 7.05 12.42 -11.85
C ARG A 141 6.18 11.38 -12.58
N GLN A 142 4.88 11.37 -12.33
CA GLN A 142 3.97 10.35 -12.88
C GLN A 142 3.36 10.74 -14.24
N ALA A 143 3.13 12.02 -14.52
CA ALA A 143 2.38 12.47 -15.71
C ALA A 143 3.15 13.38 -16.68
N GLY A 144 4.40 13.71 -16.38
CA GLY A 144 5.15 14.72 -17.15
C GLY A 144 4.54 16.11 -16.99
N TRP A 145 4.56 16.92 -18.05
CA TRP A 145 4.04 18.28 -18.02
C TRP A 145 2.51 18.34 -17.92
N ILE A 146 2.02 19.07 -16.92
CA ILE A 146 0.61 19.41 -16.74
C ILE A 146 0.42 20.93 -16.71
N GLN A 147 -0.79 21.38 -17.06
CA GLN A 147 -1.15 22.81 -16.96
C GLN A 147 -1.40 23.23 -15.51
N GLY A 148 -1.21 24.53 -15.25
CA GLY A 148 -1.56 25.11 -13.96
C GLY A 148 -3.04 24.96 -13.61
N ASN A 149 -3.33 24.82 -12.32
CA ASN A 149 -4.66 24.80 -11.77
C ASN A 149 -5.22 26.23 -11.67
N PRO A 150 -6.28 26.58 -12.41
CA PRO A 150 -6.85 27.92 -12.42
C PRO A 150 -7.48 28.33 -11.09
N PHE A 151 -7.80 27.39 -10.20
CA PHE A 151 -8.38 27.69 -8.88
C PHE A 151 -7.35 28.24 -7.88
N LEU A 152 -6.06 28.25 -8.22
CA LEU A 152 -4.97 28.62 -7.31
C LEU A 152 -4.39 30.02 -7.60
N ALA A 153 -5.15 30.89 -8.27
CA ALA A 153 -4.71 32.25 -8.60
C ALA A 153 -4.28 33.07 -7.37
N LEU A 154 -4.85 32.77 -6.20
CA LEU A 154 -4.55 33.43 -4.92
C LEU A 154 -3.44 32.72 -4.11
N GLY A 155 -2.87 31.65 -4.63
CA GLY A 155 -1.84 30.84 -3.97
C GLY A 155 -2.21 29.36 -3.87
N GLU A 156 -1.19 28.54 -3.64
CA GLU A 156 -1.34 27.09 -3.52
C GLU A 156 -1.62 26.66 -2.08
N ALA A 157 -2.19 25.46 -1.93
CA ALA A 157 -2.51 24.88 -0.63
C ALA A 157 -1.25 24.50 0.15
N ARG A 158 -1.34 24.61 1.47
CA ARG A 158 -0.42 24.01 2.45
C ARG A 158 -0.96 22.68 2.96
N VAL A 159 -2.28 22.55 3.03
CA VAL A 159 -2.98 21.31 3.41
C VAL A 159 -4.06 21.01 2.37
N ILE A 160 -4.03 19.82 1.79
CA ILE A 160 -5.02 19.33 0.84
C ILE A 160 -5.87 18.27 1.55
N VAL A 161 -7.08 18.64 1.91
CA VAL A 161 -8.06 17.73 2.52
C VAL A 161 -8.91 17.12 1.41
N ASN A 162 -8.81 15.80 1.28
CA ASN A 162 -9.65 14.99 0.41
C ASN A 162 -10.64 14.21 1.27
N GLN A 163 -11.90 14.65 1.28
CA GLN A 163 -12.98 14.03 2.06
C GLN A 163 -13.89 13.21 1.14
N ILE A 164 -14.04 11.94 1.43
CA ILE A 164 -14.88 11.01 0.67
C ILE A 164 -16.17 10.77 1.44
N ASN A 165 -17.30 11.13 0.83
CA ASN A 165 -18.65 10.94 1.33
C ASN A 165 -19.30 9.72 0.66
N SER A 166 -18.79 8.54 0.99
CA SER A 166 -19.27 7.25 0.49
C SER A 166 -19.61 6.30 1.64
N SER A 167 -20.45 5.31 1.35
CA SER A 167 -20.59 4.10 2.19
C SER A 167 -19.48 3.08 1.93
N ASP A 168 -18.74 3.23 0.83
CA ASP A 168 -17.68 2.31 0.42
C ASP A 168 -16.28 2.82 0.83
N PRO A 169 -15.39 1.92 1.29
CA PRO A 169 -13.99 2.27 1.53
C PRO A 169 -13.27 2.71 0.25
N SER A 170 -12.30 3.62 0.40
CA SER A 170 -11.39 4.00 -0.68
C SER A 170 -10.34 2.91 -0.94
N ARG A 171 -9.98 2.68 -2.19
CA ARG A 171 -8.90 1.77 -2.62
C ARG A 171 -7.74 2.56 -3.19
N LEU A 172 -6.60 2.54 -2.52
CA LEU A 172 -5.40 3.30 -2.90
C LEU A 172 -4.28 2.33 -3.28
N ASN A 173 -4.23 1.96 -4.56
CA ASN A 173 -3.32 0.92 -5.08
C ASN A 173 -2.11 1.51 -5.83
N GLY A 174 -1.96 2.83 -5.86
CA GLY A 174 -0.85 3.52 -6.52
C GLY A 174 -0.57 4.88 -5.89
N TYR A 175 0.40 5.61 -6.46
CA TYR A 175 0.92 6.83 -5.84
C TYR A 175 0.00 8.04 -6.08
N ILE A 176 -0.19 8.83 -5.03
CA ILE A 176 -0.81 10.15 -5.09
C ILE A 176 0.32 11.18 -5.13
N GLU A 177 0.46 11.88 -6.25
CA GLU A 177 1.48 12.92 -6.43
C GLU A 177 0.88 14.32 -6.31
N ILE A 178 1.49 15.17 -5.48
CA ILE A 178 1.17 16.60 -5.45
C ILE A 178 2.02 17.32 -6.50
N ALA A 179 1.39 17.82 -7.56
CA ALA A 179 2.06 18.63 -8.56
C ALA A 179 2.25 20.07 -8.07
N GLY A 180 3.42 20.65 -8.33
CA GLY A 180 3.74 22.02 -7.90
C GLY A 180 4.19 22.08 -6.44
N ARG A 181 3.56 22.97 -5.67
CA ARG A 181 4.01 23.25 -4.30
C ARG A 181 3.77 22.04 -3.37
N ARG A 182 4.82 21.60 -2.68
CA ARG A 182 4.76 20.58 -1.61
C ARG A 182 3.74 21.00 -0.54
N ALA A 183 2.85 20.08 -0.17
CA ALA A 183 1.77 20.29 0.80
C ALA A 183 1.49 19.04 1.61
N GLU A 184 0.78 19.16 2.73
CA GLU A 184 0.22 18.01 3.44
C GLU A 184 -0.99 17.45 2.68
N VAL A 185 -1.19 16.14 2.73
CA VAL A 185 -2.36 15.47 2.17
C VAL A 185 -3.10 14.70 3.25
N VAL A 186 -4.41 14.94 3.34
CA VAL A 186 -5.32 14.22 4.23
C VAL A 186 -6.31 13.46 3.35
N MET A 187 -6.31 12.13 3.46
CA MET A 187 -7.30 11.26 2.82
C MET A 187 -8.28 10.79 3.89
N ALA A 188 -9.51 11.32 3.87
CA ALA A 188 -10.52 11.09 4.88
C ALA A 188 -11.72 10.35 4.30
N ASN A 189 -11.91 9.09 4.69
CA ASN A 189 -13.09 8.30 4.32
C ASN A 189 -13.63 7.54 5.55
N PRO A 190 -14.75 7.99 6.14
CA PRO A 190 -15.36 7.32 7.30
C PRO A 190 -15.77 5.87 7.07
N ALA A 191 -16.01 5.44 5.82
CA ALA A 191 -16.29 4.04 5.52
C ALA A 191 -15.04 3.13 5.62
N GLY A 192 -13.84 3.71 5.50
CA GLY A 192 -12.57 3.00 5.55
C GLY A 192 -11.64 3.35 4.39
N ILE A 193 -10.39 2.92 4.51
CA ILE A 193 -9.37 3.06 3.46
C ILE A 193 -8.58 1.77 3.37
N ARG A 194 -8.42 1.25 2.16
CA ARG A 194 -7.50 0.14 1.87
C ARG A 194 -6.36 0.64 1.00
N VAL A 195 -5.13 0.42 1.42
CA VAL A 195 -3.91 0.71 0.65
C VAL A 195 -3.26 -0.61 0.25
N ASP A 196 -2.92 -0.79 -1.01
CA ASP A 196 -2.24 -2.00 -1.48
C ASP A 196 -1.27 -1.62 -2.61
N GLY A 197 -0.07 -1.15 -2.24
CA GLY A 197 0.94 -0.64 -3.17
C GLY A 197 0.84 0.87 -3.43
N GLY A 198 0.11 1.58 -2.57
CA GLY A 198 -0.02 3.03 -2.63
C GLY A 198 1.15 3.77 -2.00
N GLY A 199 1.27 5.06 -2.32
CA GLY A 199 2.27 5.92 -1.72
C GLY A 199 2.04 7.39 -2.04
N PHE A 200 2.93 8.25 -1.57
CA PHE A 200 2.83 9.70 -1.77
C PHE A 200 4.08 10.26 -2.40
N ILE A 201 3.93 11.19 -3.35
CA ILE A 201 5.05 11.92 -3.98
C ILE A 201 4.85 13.40 -3.71
N ASN A 202 5.93 14.08 -3.32
CA ASN A 202 5.95 15.52 -3.05
C ASN A 202 4.96 15.96 -1.95
N SER A 203 4.70 15.08 -0.97
CA SER A 203 3.84 15.38 0.18
C SER A 203 4.67 15.75 1.40
N ALA A 204 4.39 16.89 2.03
CA ALA A 204 4.98 17.28 3.32
C ALA A 204 4.68 16.24 4.42
N GLY A 205 3.45 15.76 4.45
CA GLY A 205 2.98 14.77 5.39
C GLY A 205 1.73 14.12 4.85
N ALA A 206 1.56 12.82 5.09
CA ALA A 206 0.40 12.06 4.64
C ALA A 206 -0.43 11.59 5.83
N THR A 207 -1.73 11.88 5.83
CA THR A 207 -2.67 11.38 6.83
C THR A 207 -3.77 10.57 6.14
N LEU A 208 -3.85 9.29 6.45
CA LEU A 208 -4.98 8.43 6.10
C LEU A 208 -5.90 8.35 7.31
N THR A 209 -7.19 8.63 7.13
CA THR A 209 -8.11 8.66 8.26
C THR A 209 -9.53 8.20 7.94
N THR A 210 -10.19 7.61 8.93
CA THR A 210 -11.64 7.38 8.93
C THR A 210 -12.41 8.47 9.68
N GLY A 211 -11.70 9.49 10.17
CA GLY A 211 -12.32 10.65 10.79
C GLY A 211 -12.83 11.66 9.78
N ARG A 212 -13.86 12.41 10.16
CA ARG A 212 -14.34 13.56 9.40
C ARG A 212 -13.46 14.79 9.70
N PRO A 213 -13.00 15.53 8.69
CA PRO A 213 -12.26 16.78 8.89
C PRO A 213 -13.09 17.81 9.67
N ILE A 214 -12.48 18.41 10.68
CA ILE A 214 -13.03 19.54 11.45
C ILE A 214 -12.31 20.81 10.99
N LEU A 215 -13.08 21.78 10.53
CA LEU A 215 -12.58 23.11 10.18
C LEU A 215 -13.09 24.15 11.18
N ALA A 216 -12.22 25.04 11.63
CA ALA A 216 -12.57 26.20 12.43
C ALA A 216 -12.12 27.45 11.65
N ASP A 217 -13.07 28.28 11.22
CA ASP A 217 -12.82 29.50 10.44
C ASP A 217 -11.89 29.30 9.23
N GLY A 218 -12.01 28.14 8.56
CA GLY A 218 -11.20 27.79 7.39
C GLY A 218 -9.81 27.25 7.72
N ARG A 219 -9.43 27.11 8.99
CA ARG A 219 -8.25 26.36 9.44
C ARG A 219 -8.58 24.89 9.61
N PHE A 220 -7.65 24.00 9.27
CA PHE A 220 -7.73 22.59 9.60
C PHE A 220 -7.45 22.42 11.10
N ASP A 221 -8.49 22.13 11.88
CA ASP A 221 -8.41 22.09 13.35
C ASP A 221 -8.19 20.67 13.88
N GLY A 222 -8.72 19.67 13.16
CA GLY A 222 -8.66 18.29 13.61
C GLY A 222 -9.50 17.32 12.80
N LEU A 223 -9.71 16.15 13.39
CA LEU A 223 -10.50 15.06 12.83
C LEU A 223 -11.46 14.54 13.90
N ASP A 224 -12.66 14.12 13.50
CA ASP A 224 -13.61 13.42 14.35
C ASP A 224 -13.73 11.96 13.92
N ILE A 225 -13.09 11.05 14.67
CA ILE A 225 -13.03 9.63 14.35
C ILE A 225 -14.24 8.91 14.95
N GLY A 226 -15.14 8.48 14.07
CA GLY A 226 -16.30 7.67 14.46
C GLY A 226 -16.00 6.17 14.37
N SER A 227 -16.17 5.64 13.16
CA SER A 227 -16.01 4.21 12.86
C SER A 227 -15.08 4.01 11.65
N GLY A 228 -15.12 2.84 11.03
CA GLY A 228 -14.30 2.51 9.87
C GLY A 228 -12.90 2.00 10.24
N ARG A 229 -12.32 1.26 9.32
CA ARG A 229 -10.98 0.69 9.48
C ARG A 229 -10.07 1.07 8.33
N ILE A 230 -8.78 1.12 8.61
CA ILE A 230 -7.74 1.24 7.59
C ILE A 230 -7.03 -0.10 7.43
N GLU A 231 -6.86 -0.52 6.18
CA GLU A 231 -6.17 -1.77 5.84
C GLU A 231 -4.95 -1.47 4.99
N ILE A 232 -3.79 -1.97 5.40
CA ILE A 232 -2.59 -2.02 4.56
C ILE A 232 -2.46 -3.46 4.06
N GLY A 233 -2.68 -3.63 2.76
CA GLY A 233 -2.56 -4.89 2.03
C GLY A 233 -1.10 -5.31 1.81
N ALA A 234 -0.93 -6.45 1.14
CA ALA A 234 0.36 -7.11 1.01
C ALA A 234 1.42 -6.29 0.28
N GLN A 235 1.02 -5.42 -0.67
CA GLN A 235 1.96 -4.54 -1.38
C GLN A 235 2.36 -3.30 -0.57
N GLY A 236 1.73 -3.07 0.58
CA GLY A 236 2.17 -2.07 1.55
C GLY A 236 1.80 -0.63 1.21
N LEU A 237 2.43 0.29 1.96
CA LEU A 237 2.29 1.75 1.88
C LEU A 237 3.67 2.41 1.88
N ASP A 238 4.00 3.15 0.84
CA ASP A 238 5.24 3.93 0.71
C ASP A 238 5.04 5.41 1.11
N GLY A 239 5.48 5.75 2.31
CA GLY A 239 5.46 7.10 2.88
C GLY A 239 6.85 7.75 2.97
N ARG A 240 7.88 7.24 2.28
CA ARG A 240 9.28 7.70 2.44
C ARG A 240 9.53 9.13 1.94
N ASP A 241 8.75 9.61 0.98
CA ASP A 241 8.84 10.98 0.43
C ASP A 241 8.14 12.02 1.33
N ALA A 242 7.46 11.58 2.41
CA ALA A 242 6.79 12.42 3.39
C ALA A 242 7.57 12.51 4.70
N ASP A 243 7.50 13.66 5.38
CA ASP A 243 8.18 13.87 6.66
C ASP A 243 7.53 12.99 7.75
N TYR A 244 6.24 12.70 7.60
CA TYR A 244 5.50 11.76 8.42
C TYR A 244 4.38 11.07 7.64
N THR A 245 3.96 9.90 8.11
CA THR A 245 2.77 9.17 7.67
C THR A 245 1.92 8.82 8.88
N ARG A 246 0.67 9.29 8.90
CA ARG A 246 -0.32 9.02 9.95
C ARG A 246 -1.44 8.14 9.45
N ILE A 247 -1.82 7.16 10.25
CA ILE A 247 -3.04 6.35 10.10
C ILE A 247 -3.90 6.63 11.34
N LEU A 248 -5.00 7.36 11.17
CA LEU A 248 -5.88 7.80 12.25
C LEU A 248 -7.28 7.21 12.04
N SER A 249 -7.65 6.17 12.78
CA SER A 249 -8.90 5.44 12.49
C SER A 249 -9.48 4.76 13.73
N ARG A 250 -10.64 4.12 13.61
CA ARG A 250 -11.17 3.30 14.71
C ARG A 250 -10.40 1.97 14.85
N ALA A 251 -9.92 1.42 13.74
CA ALA A 251 -9.09 0.22 13.72
C ALA A 251 -8.14 0.21 12.51
N ALA A 252 -6.95 -0.35 12.68
CA ALA A 252 -5.96 -0.54 11.62
C ALA A 252 -5.53 -2.01 11.53
N LYS A 253 -5.57 -2.57 10.32
CA LYS A 253 -4.99 -3.87 10.01
C LYS A 253 -3.82 -3.71 9.04
N ILE A 254 -2.68 -4.28 9.38
CA ILE A 254 -1.42 -4.09 8.67
C ILE A 254 -0.90 -5.48 8.24
N ASP A 255 -1.23 -5.87 7.01
CA ASP A 255 -0.85 -7.16 6.41
C ASP A 255 0.35 -7.04 5.43
N GLY A 256 0.83 -5.82 5.18
CA GLY A 256 2.04 -5.54 4.43
C GLY A 256 2.88 -4.43 5.06
N GLY A 257 3.98 -4.06 4.41
CA GLY A 257 4.94 -3.10 4.93
C GLY A 257 4.45 -1.65 4.86
N ILE A 258 4.79 -0.85 5.87
CA ILE A 258 4.70 0.61 5.84
C ILE A 258 6.12 1.16 5.96
N TRP A 259 6.54 2.00 5.00
CA TRP A 259 7.87 2.61 4.99
C TRP A 259 7.77 4.13 5.11
N GLY A 260 8.54 4.76 6.00
CA GLY A 260 8.46 6.22 6.19
C GLY A 260 9.57 6.79 7.07
N GLN A 261 9.54 8.10 7.31
CA GLN A 261 10.48 8.76 8.24
C GLN A 261 9.93 8.72 9.69
N ASP A 262 8.71 9.20 9.89
CA ASP A 262 7.92 9.06 11.13
C ASP A 262 6.59 8.39 10.79
N VAL A 263 6.35 7.19 11.32
CA VAL A 263 5.11 6.44 11.11
C VAL A 263 4.30 6.44 12.40
N GLN A 264 3.07 6.96 12.33
CA GLN A 264 2.16 7.04 13.46
C GLN A 264 0.86 6.33 13.13
N VAL A 265 0.46 5.37 13.96
CA VAL A 265 -0.84 4.69 13.86
C VAL A 265 -1.58 4.90 15.16
N ILE A 266 -2.67 5.66 15.10
CA ILE A 266 -3.51 5.97 16.26
C ILE A 266 -4.89 5.41 16.00
N ALA A 267 -5.27 4.44 16.82
CA ALA A 267 -6.59 3.81 16.81
C ALA A 267 -7.40 4.31 18.01
N ALA A 268 -8.46 5.07 17.74
CA ALA A 268 -9.28 5.72 18.76
C ALA A 268 -10.63 6.18 18.19
N GLY A 269 -11.65 6.33 19.04
CA GLY A 269 -12.81 7.19 18.74
C GLY A 269 -12.58 8.67 19.10
N GLY A 270 -13.48 9.55 18.66
CA GLY A 270 -13.53 10.96 19.06
C GLY A 270 -12.54 11.87 18.34
N GLN A 271 -12.30 13.06 18.91
CA GLN A 271 -11.59 14.13 18.21
C GLN A 271 -10.07 14.13 18.40
N THR A 272 -9.36 14.46 17.34
CA THR A 272 -7.93 14.77 17.35
C THR A 272 -7.68 16.25 17.05
N TYR A 273 -6.52 16.76 17.43
CA TYR A 273 -5.96 17.97 16.81
C TYR A 273 -5.46 17.66 15.39
N ALA A 274 -5.19 18.70 14.60
CA ALA A 274 -4.63 18.56 13.24
C ALA A 274 -3.32 17.75 13.20
N ALA A 275 -2.51 17.84 14.26
CA ALA A 275 -1.26 17.08 14.41
C ALA A 275 -1.49 15.59 14.76
N GLY A 276 -2.74 15.14 14.93
CA GLY A 276 -3.13 13.75 15.19
C GLY A 276 -3.23 13.36 16.67
N SER A 277 -2.78 14.20 17.60
CA SER A 277 -2.95 13.94 19.04
C SER A 277 -4.42 14.01 19.47
N LEU A 278 -4.83 13.13 20.38
CA LEU A 278 -6.21 13.09 20.89
C LEU A 278 -6.50 14.31 21.78
N LYS A 279 -7.65 14.97 21.57
CA LYS A 279 -8.06 16.13 22.38
C LYS A 279 -8.39 15.72 23.83
N ASP A 280 -9.02 14.55 24.00
CA ASP A 280 -9.45 14.02 25.30
C ASP A 280 -8.63 12.79 25.73
N ALA A 281 -7.31 12.81 25.52
CA ALA A 281 -6.43 11.67 25.80
C ALA A 281 -6.47 11.17 27.27
N ALA A 282 -6.93 12.02 28.20
CA ALA A 282 -6.99 11.73 29.63
C ALA A 282 -8.41 11.37 30.14
N ALA A 283 -9.45 11.47 29.31
CA ALA A 283 -10.81 11.21 29.74
C ALA A 283 -11.10 9.69 29.71
N PRO A 284 -11.63 9.09 30.81
CA PRO A 284 -12.07 7.70 30.78
C PRO A 284 -13.12 7.49 29.70
N ARG A 285 -12.83 6.62 28.73
CA ARG A 285 -13.79 6.26 27.68
C ARG A 285 -14.67 5.12 28.17
N ALA A 286 -15.98 5.29 28.05
CA ALA A 286 -16.92 4.24 28.41
C ALA A 286 -16.64 2.99 27.54
N PRO A 287 -16.51 1.80 28.15
CA PRO A 287 -16.36 0.58 27.38
C PRO A 287 -17.61 0.36 26.51
N SER A 288 -17.42 0.16 25.21
CA SER A 288 -18.49 -0.19 24.28
C SER A 288 -18.18 -1.54 23.62
N SER A 289 -19.20 -2.36 23.39
CA SER A 289 -19.07 -3.65 22.69
C SER A 289 -18.64 -3.51 21.22
N SER A 290 -18.61 -2.28 20.70
CA SER A 290 -18.11 -1.92 19.37
C SER A 290 -16.62 -1.57 19.34
N VAL A 291 -15.92 -1.55 20.48
CA VAL A 291 -14.45 -1.37 20.51
C VAL A 291 -13.79 -2.66 20.00
N PRO A 292 -12.87 -2.58 19.02
CA PRO A 292 -12.08 -3.74 18.62
C PRO A 292 -11.19 -4.23 19.77
N VAL A 293 -11.12 -5.55 19.98
CA VAL A 293 -10.21 -6.15 20.98
C VAL A 293 -8.76 -5.78 20.68
N PHE A 294 -8.36 -5.87 19.41
CA PHE A 294 -7.09 -5.31 18.92
C PHE A 294 -7.41 -4.25 17.87
N ALA A 295 -7.31 -2.97 18.24
CA ALA A 295 -7.56 -1.88 17.28
C ALA A 295 -6.37 -1.60 16.38
N ILE A 296 -5.18 -2.11 16.72
CA ILE A 296 -4.04 -2.15 15.80
C ILE A 296 -3.56 -3.58 15.71
N ASP A 297 -3.66 -4.17 14.52
CA ASP A 297 -3.33 -5.56 14.26
C ASP A 297 -2.34 -5.67 13.10
N THR A 298 -1.10 -6.06 13.41
CA THR A 298 -0.04 -6.27 12.42
C THR A 298 0.17 -7.76 12.20
N GLY A 299 -0.16 -8.23 10.99
CA GLY A 299 -0.02 -9.63 10.60
C GLY A 299 1.44 -10.04 10.39
N ALA A 300 1.69 -11.35 10.23
CA ALA A 300 3.05 -11.90 10.11
C ALA A 300 3.82 -11.43 8.86
N LEU A 301 3.11 -11.06 7.79
CA LEU A 301 3.68 -10.46 6.57
C LEU A 301 3.71 -8.93 6.64
N GLY A 302 3.07 -8.35 7.66
CA GLY A 302 3.02 -6.92 7.90
C GLY A 302 4.28 -6.39 8.57
N GLY A 303 4.43 -5.07 8.52
CA GLY A 303 5.48 -4.42 9.27
C GLY A 303 5.51 -2.91 9.09
N MET A 304 6.33 -2.26 9.90
CA MET A 304 6.59 -0.83 9.87
C MET A 304 8.10 -0.61 9.94
N TYR A 305 8.61 0.23 9.05
CA TYR A 305 10.02 0.50 8.88
C TYR A 305 10.22 2.01 8.78
N ALA A 306 10.70 2.63 9.85
CA ALA A 306 10.82 4.09 9.88
C ALA A 306 11.97 4.59 10.76
N GLY A 307 12.28 5.89 10.68
CA GLY A 307 13.17 6.54 11.65
C GLY A 307 12.55 6.57 13.05
N LYS A 308 11.22 6.72 13.13
CA LYS A 308 10.42 6.72 14.35
C LYS A 308 9.09 6.02 14.13
N ILE A 309 8.63 5.24 15.12
CA ILE A 309 7.33 4.56 15.07
C ILE A 309 6.53 4.84 16.35
N THR A 310 5.29 5.28 16.20
CA THR A 310 4.34 5.48 17.29
C THR A 310 3.03 4.74 17.03
N LEU A 311 2.62 3.89 17.96
CA LEU A 311 1.39 3.09 17.88
C LEU A 311 0.56 3.34 19.14
N ILE A 312 -0.66 3.82 19.00
CA ILE A 312 -1.53 4.17 20.12
C ILE A 312 -2.91 3.55 19.92
N ALA A 313 -3.32 2.61 20.76
CA ALA A 313 -4.68 2.12 20.89
C ALA A 313 -5.33 2.75 22.14
N ALA A 314 -6.15 3.78 21.94
CA ALA A 314 -6.61 4.67 23.02
C ALA A 314 -8.06 4.46 23.47
N ASP A 315 -8.80 3.54 22.84
CA ASP A 315 -10.11 3.16 23.37
C ASP A 315 -9.94 2.22 24.57
N ASN A 316 -10.77 2.40 25.60
CA ASN A 316 -10.68 1.62 26.83
C ASN A 316 -10.74 0.11 26.54
N GLY A 317 -9.75 -0.63 27.04
CA GLY A 317 -9.59 -2.07 26.82
C GLY A 317 -9.11 -2.47 25.42
N SER A 318 -8.88 -1.52 24.51
CA SER A 318 -8.35 -1.80 23.18
C SER A 318 -6.87 -2.13 23.23
N GLY A 319 -6.49 -3.20 22.53
CA GLY A 319 -5.13 -3.70 22.46
C GLY A 319 -4.37 -3.38 21.16
N ILE A 320 -3.09 -3.72 21.18
CA ILE A 320 -2.20 -3.78 20.02
C ILE A 320 -1.73 -5.22 19.86
N ARG A 321 -1.81 -5.78 18.64
CA ARG A 321 -1.21 -7.07 18.29
C ARG A 321 -0.15 -6.91 17.22
N ASN A 322 1.04 -7.45 17.46
CA ASN A 322 2.13 -7.51 16.50
C ASN A 322 2.61 -8.95 16.30
N ALA A 323 2.33 -9.52 15.13
CA ALA A 323 2.95 -10.75 14.64
C ALA A 323 4.03 -10.48 13.56
N GLY A 324 4.15 -9.22 13.11
CA GLY A 324 5.05 -8.80 12.04
C GLY A 324 6.34 -8.17 12.56
N LYS A 325 6.81 -7.18 11.80
CA LYS A 325 8.12 -6.54 12.01
C LYS A 325 7.98 -5.04 12.23
N ILE A 326 8.33 -4.54 13.42
CA ILE A 326 8.37 -3.12 13.75
C ILE A 326 9.82 -2.72 13.96
N TYR A 327 10.39 -1.97 13.02
CA TYR A 327 11.77 -1.51 13.04
C TYR A 327 11.82 0.01 12.99
N ALA A 328 12.29 0.62 14.08
CA ALA A 328 12.59 2.04 14.12
C ALA A 328 14.10 2.30 14.21
N GLY A 329 14.56 3.39 13.60
CA GLY A 329 15.92 3.93 13.79
C GLY A 329 16.04 4.75 15.08
N ALA A 330 16.87 5.80 15.03
CA ALA A 330 17.21 6.66 16.18
C ALA A 330 16.01 7.35 16.87
N GLY A 331 14.88 7.51 16.17
CA GLY A 331 13.65 8.06 16.76
C GLY A 331 12.91 7.10 17.70
N GLY A 332 13.23 5.79 17.63
CA GLY A 332 12.73 4.77 18.52
C GLY A 332 11.28 4.33 18.25
N VAL A 333 10.81 3.42 19.11
CA VAL A 333 9.46 2.86 19.08
C VAL A 333 8.69 3.25 20.34
N THR A 334 7.47 3.73 20.19
CA THR A 334 6.51 3.89 21.29
C THR A 334 5.22 3.14 20.98
N LEU A 335 4.87 2.16 21.81
CA LEU A 335 3.58 1.48 21.77
C LEU A 335 2.79 1.81 23.04
N ARG A 336 1.55 2.25 22.87
CA ARG A 336 0.62 2.54 23.97
C ARG A 336 -0.71 1.85 23.72
N ALA A 337 -1.21 1.09 24.70
CA ALA A 337 -2.53 0.47 24.64
C ALA A 337 -3.20 0.57 26.01
N ASP A 338 -4.51 0.84 26.07
CA ASP A 338 -5.23 0.71 27.34
C ASP A 338 -5.46 -0.77 27.70
N GLY A 339 -5.64 -1.62 26.69
CA GLY A 339 -5.79 -3.08 26.83
C GLY A 339 -4.47 -3.85 26.72
N THR A 340 -4.55 -5.02 26.08
CA THR A 340 -3.41 -5.93 25.91
C THR A 340 -2.50 -5.52 24.75
N LEU A 341 -1.20 -5.48 25.00
CA LEU A 341 -0.16 -5.44 23.99
C LEU A 341 0.40 -6.85 23.80
N ALA A 342 0.05 -7.50 22.70
CA ALA A 342 0.50 -8.84 22.35
C ALA A 342 1.57 -8.78 21.24
N ASN A 343 2.79 -9.21 21.54
CA ASN A 343 3.89 -9.31 20.58
C ASN A 343 4.35 -10.75 20.39
N SER A 344 4.16 -11.32 19.20
CA SER A 344 4.77 -12.58 18.76
C SER A 344 5.80 -12.38 17.65
N GLY A 345 5.85 -11.18 17.07
CA GLY A 345 6.82 -10.79 16.03
C GLY A 345 8.06 -10.10 16.60
N THR A 346 8.57 -9.10 15.87
CA THR A 346 9.73 -8.32 16.28
C THR A 346 9.35 -6.85 16.48
N VAL A 347 9.81 -6.27 17.58
CA VAL A 347 9.84 -4.82 17.82
C VAL A 347 11.28 -4.43 18.15
N ALA A 348 11.88 -3.59 17.32
CA ALA A 348 13.27 -3.21 17.45
C ALA A 348 13.48 -1.70 17.23
N ALA A 349 14.18 -1.07 18.16
CA ALA A 349 14.71 0.29 18.03
C ALA A 349 16.23 0.24 17.86
N GLN A 350 16.75 0.76 16.75
CA GLN A 350 18.16 0.75 16.37
C GLN A 350 18.79 2.14 16.49
N ASP A 351 20.09 2.27 16.24
CA ASP A 351 20.82 3.56 16.17
C ASP A 351 20.67 4.43 17.44
N GLY A 352 20.62 3.79 18.61
CA GLY A 352 20.42 4.47 19.89
C GLY A 352 18.97 4.85 20.20
N GLY A 353 18.03 4.45 19.34
CA GLY A 353 16.60 4.62 19.55
C GLY A 353 16.10 3.87 20.78
N ALA A 354 15.15 4.48 21.49
CA ALA A 354 14.53 3.90 22.67
C ALA A 354 13.29 3.07 22.31
N LEU A 355 12.97 2.07 23.13
CA LEU A 355 11.71 1.31 23.10
C LEU A 355 10.88 1.68 24.32
N ARG A 356 9.64 2.14 24.10
CA ARG A 356 8.68 2.47 25.16
C ARG A 356 7.40 1.68 24.93
N LEU A 357 7.03 0.87 25.92
CA LEU A 357 5.83 0.04 25.93
C LEU A 357 5.00 0.44 27.14
N ASN A 358 3.76 0.89 26.93
CA ASN A 358 2.83 1.25 27.99
C ASN A 358 1.49 0.58 27.71
N ALA A 359 1.14 -0.45 28.48
CA ALA A 359 -0.05 -1.25 28.22
C ALA A 359 -0.81 -1.59 29.51
N GLY A 360 -2.09 -1.94 29.41
CA GLY A 360 -2.79 -2.57 30.52
C GLY A 360 -2.15 -3.92 30.86
N GLN A 361 -1.96 -4.77 29.85
CA GLN A 361 -1.19 -6.02 29.95
C GLN A 361 -0.21 -6.15 28.79
N THR A 362 0.92 -6.81 29.01
CA THR A 362 1.90 -7.09 27.95
C THR A 362 2.17 -8.58 27.85
N ASP A 363 1.84 -9.16 26.70
CA ASP A 363 2.11 -10.55 26.35
C ASP A 363 3.19 -10.60 25.27
N ASN A 364 4.42 -10.97 25.63
CA ASN A 364 5.52 -11.07 24.68
C ASN A 364 6.02 -12.52 24.53
N SER A 365 5.83 -13.07 23.33
CA SER A 365 6.42 -14.34 22.88
C SER A 365 7.45 -14.15 21.76
N GLY A 366 7.59 -12.92 21.25
CA GLY A 366 8.53 -12.55 20.21
C GLY A 366 9.76 -11.79 20.73
N THR A 367 10.35 -10.98 19.85
CA THR A 367 11.55 -10.18 20.16
C THR A 367 11.20 -8.73 20.47
N LEU A 368 11.72 -8.23 21.58
CA LEU A 368 11.79 -6.81 21.93
C LEU A 368 13.26 -6.42 22.01
N TYR A 369 13.67 -5.41 21.24
CA TYR A 369 15.05 -4.95 21.20
C TYR A 369 15.11 -3.42 21.21
N ALA A 370 16.05 -2.87 21.99
CA ALA A 370 16.43 -1.48 21.92
C ALA A 370 17.95 -1.37 22.00
N HIS A 371 18.55 -0.63 21.06
CA HIS A 371 19.95 -0.22 21.18
C HIS A 371 20.09 0.89 22.25
N GLY A 372 19.10 1.77 22.36
CA GLY A 372 18.99 2.76 23.43
C GLY A 372 18.29 2.22 24.68
N GLN A 373 17.56 3.07 25.38
CA GLN A 373 16.80 2.68 26.57
C GLN A 373 15.55 1.87 26.23
N SER A 374 15.21 0.91 27.08
CA SER A 374 13.93 0.18 27.01
C SER A 374 13.13 0.42 28.29
N SER A 375 11.85 0.78 28.17
CA SER A 375 10.90 0.91 29.28
C SER A 375 9.63 0.15 28.97
N ILE A 376 9.17 -0.66 29.93
CA ILE A 376 7.93 -1.45 29.84
C ILE A 376 7.11 -1.17 31.09
N ASP A 377 6.01 -0.45 30.92
CA ASP A 377 5.04 -0.16 31.95
C ASP A 377 3.79 -0.99 31.68
N SER A 378 3.43 -1.87 32.61
CA SER A 378 2.19 -2.65 32.54
C SER A 378 1.43 -2.54 33.85
N THR A 379 0.19 -2.08 33.80
CA THR A 379 -0.67 -1.98 34.99
C THR A 379 -1.41 -3.29 35.16
N SER A 380 -0.86 -4.23 35.93
CA SER A 380 -1.58 -5.45 36.27
C SER A 380 -2.89 -5.07 36.98
N SER A 381 -4.04 -5.23 36.31
CA SER A 381 -5.33 -5.31 37.00
C SER A 381 -5.37 -6.64 37.74
N GLY A 382 -4.72 -6.71 38.90
CA GLY A 382 -4.86 -7.84 39.79
C GLY A 382 -6.23 -7.79 40.45
N SER A 383 -7.08 -8.77 40.17
CA SER A 383 -7.90 -9.53 41.13
C SER A 383 -8.48 -10.74 40.40
#